data_AF-A0AA51B0U5-F1
#
_entry.id   AF-A0AA51B0U5-F1
#
_cell.length_a   1.000
_cell.length_b   1.000
_cell.length_c   1.000
_cell.angle_alpha   90.00
_cell.angle_beta   90.00
_cell.angle_gamma   90.00
#
_symmetry.space_group_name_H-M   'P 1'
#
loop_
_entity.id
_entity.type
_entity.pdbx_description
1 polymer ?
#
loop_
_entity_poly.entity_id
_entity_poly.type
_entity_poly.pdbx_seq_one_letter_code
_entity_poly.pdbx_strand_id
1 'polypeptide(L)'
;QEDFIKALKTTKPCAVREGIITVPDVTWDDVGSLNQVRKDLQLAVLAPVKYPEQLQKLGLSTPSGVLLCGPPGCGKTLLAKAVANEAGVNFISVKGPELLNMYVGESERAVRTCFRRARNSAPCVIFFDEFDALCPRRSSHDNNGAARVVNQLLTEMDGIEDREGVFVLAATNRPDIIDPAV
;
A
#
# COMPACT_ATOMS: atom_id res chain seq x y z
N GLN A 1 27.66 7.84 -22.46
CA GLN A 1 26.26 7.38 -22.21
C GLN A 1 26.20 5.87 -21.94
N GLU A 2 26.92 5.03 -22.68
CA GLU A 2 26.94 3.57 -22.46
C GLU A 2 27.47 3.13 -21.08
N ASP A 3 28.51 3.79 -20.57
CA ASP A 3 29.05 3.48 -19.24
C ASP A 3 28.08 3.79 -18.11
N PHE A 4 27.23 4.80 -18.28
CA PHE A 4 26.17 5.14 -17.34
C PHE A 4 25.08 4.04 -17.32
N ILE A 5 24.69 3.52 -18.50
CA ILE A 5 23.72 2.42 -18.61
C ILE A 5 24.29 1.11 -18.05
N LYS A 6 25.60 0.86 -18.23
CA LYS A 6 26.28 -0.29 -17.59
C LYS A 6 26.34 -0.15 -16.08
N ALA A 7 26.65 1.05 -15.57
CA ALA A 7 26.71 1.30 -14.13
C ALA A 7 25.34 1.14 -13.46
N LEU A 8 24.23 1.51 -14.12
CA LEU A 8 22.87 1.32 -13.60
C LEU A 8 22.51 -0.16 -13.35
N LYS A 9 23.16 -1.12 -14.04
CA LYS A 9 22.93 -2.56 -13.81
C LYS A 9 23.62 -3.07 -12.54
N THR A 10 24.73 -2.47 -12.14
CA THR A 10 25.54 -2.86 -10.98
C THR A 10 25.26 -2.02 -9.73
N THR A 11 24.80 -0.77 -9.92
CA THR A 11 24.53 0.16 -8.81
C THR A 11 23.04 0.17 -8.48
N LYS A 12 22.68 -0.40 -7.32
CA LYS A 12 21.34 -0.21 -6.76
C LYS A 12 21.28 1.16 -6.08
N PRO A 13 20.32 2.04 -6.41
CA PRO A 13 20.14 3.30 -5.72
C PRO A 13 19.94 3.07 -4.23
N CYS A 14 20.48 3.94 -3.37
CA CYS A 14 20.30 3.82 -1.91
C CYS A 14 18.81 3.79 -1.51
N ALA A 15 17.94 4.47 -2.26
CA ALA A 15 16.49 4.45 -2.07
C ALA A 15 15.87 3.05 -2.23
N VAL A 16 16.45 2.20 -3.10
CA VAL A 16 16.02 0.81 -3.33
C VAL A 16 16.71 -0.15 -2.34
N ARG A 17 17.82 0.29 -1.73
CA ARG A 17 18.70 -0.52 -0.88
C ARG A 17 18.09 -0.88 0.48
N GLU A 18 17.06 -0.14 0.91
CA GLU A 18 16.30 -0.44 2.13
C GLU A 18 15.08 -1.34 1.89
N GLY A 19 14.89 -1.88 0.68
CA GLY A 19 13.97 -3.00 0.43
C GLY A 19 12.48 -2.69 0.40
N ILE A 20 12.08 -1.41 0.48
CA ILE A 20 10.66 -1.05 0.66
C ILE A 20 10.07 -0.33 -0.56
N ILE A 21 10.85 0.47 -1.30
CA ILE A 21 10.37 1.22 -2.47
C ILE A 21 10.79 0.50 -3.75
N THR A 22 9.81 0.00 -4.49
CA THR A 22 10.03 -0.66 -5.79
C THR A 22 9.22 0.07 -6.85
N VAL A 23 9.77 0.18 -8.07
CA VAL A 23 8.94 0.49 -9.24
C VAL A 23 8.42 -0.86 -9.74
N PRO A 24 7.10 -1.09 -9.75
CA PRO A 24 6.57 -2.35 -10.23
C PRO A 24 6.84 -2.51 -11.73
N ASP A 25 7.24 -3.71 -12.14
CA ASP A 25 7.49 -4.13 -13.52
C ASP A 25 6.26 -4.78 -14.17
N VAL A 26 5.21 -5.02 -13.38
CA VAL A 26 3.96 -5.64 -13.80
C VAL A 26 3.06 -4.62 -14.50
N THR A 27 2.47 -5.02 -15.63
CA THR A 27 1.57 -4.19 -16.43
C THR A 27 0.12 -4.70 -16.34
N TRP A 28 -0.83 -3.93 -16.85
CA TRP A 28 -2.23 -4.37 -16.91
C TRP A 28 -2.47 -5.55 -17.83
N ASP A 29 -1.58 -5.78 -18.80
CA ASP A 29 -1.68 -6.93 -19.71
C ASP A 29 -1.43 -8.25 -18.96
N ASP A 30 -0.76 -8.19 -17.81
CA ASP A 30 -0.52 -9.33 -16.92
C ASP A 30 -1.73 -9.61 -15.99
N VAL A 31 -2.74 -8.74 -15.96
CA VAL A 31 -3.93 -8.85 -15.07
C VAL A 31 -5.16 -9.23 -15.86
N GLY A 32 -5.59 -10.49 -15.74
CA GLY A 32 -6.74 -11.02 -16.48
C GLY A 32 -8.11 -10.66 -15.87
N SER A 33 -9.09 -10.39 -16.74
CA SER A 33 -10.55 -10.48 -16.48
C SER A 33 -11.15 -9.64 -15.34
N LEU A 34 -10.47 -8.61 -14.83
CA LEU A 34 -10.93 -7.76 -13.71
C LEU A 34 -11.29 -6.33 -14.15
N ASN A 35 -12.04 -6.18 -15.24
CA ASN A 35 -12.32 -4.88 -15.86
C ASN A 35 -13.07 -3.89 -14.96
N GLN A 36 -13.98 -4.38 -14.10
CA GLN A 36 -14.73 -3.52 -13.17
C GLN A 36 -13.80 -2.96 -12.08
N VAL A 37 -13.11 -3.85 -11.37
CA VAL A 37 -12.16 -3.52 -10.31
C VAL A 37 -11.02 -2.64 -10.85
N ARG A 38 -10.58 -2.89 -12.08
CA ARG A 38 -9.61 -2.04 -12.77
C ARG A 38 -10.10 -0.59 -12.88
N LYS A 39 -11.33 -0.38 -13.35
CA LYS A 39 -11.90 0.98 -13.49
C LYS A 39 -12.01 1.67 -12.14
N ASP A 40 -12.45 0.94 -11.12
CA ASP A 40 -12.60 1.49 -9.76
C ASP A 40 -11.25 1.91 -9.18
N LEU A 41 -10.21 1.10 -9.38
CA LEU A 41 -8.85 1.42 -8.92
C LEU A 41 -8.15 2.50 -9.73
N GLN A 42 -8.38 2.54 -11.04
CA GLN A 42 -7.94 3.66 -11.87
C GLN A 42 -8.61 4.95 -11.37
N LEU A 43 -9.90 4.94 -11.07
CA LEU A 43 -10.57 6.12 -10.53
C LEU A 43 -10.05 6.48 -9.13
N ALA A 44 -9.78 5.50 -8.28
CA ALA A 44 -9.32 5.73 -6.91
C ALA A 44 -7.87 6.21 -6.82
N VAL A 45 -6.96 5.74 -7.69
CA VAL A 45 -5.52 6.04 -7.61
C VAL A 45 -5.04 6.88 -8.80
N LEU A 46 -5.43 6.56 -10.03
CA LEU A 46 -4.95 7.26 -11.22
C LEU A 46 -5.56 8.67 -11.35
N ALA A 47 -6.87 8.82 -11.09
CA ALA A 47 -7.54 10.11 -11.20
C ALA A 47 -6.98 11.18 -10.25
N PRO A 48 -6.75 10.92 -8.95
CA PRO A 48 -6.17 11.92 -8.06
C PRO A 48 -4.70 12.23 -8.35
N VAL A 49 -3.94 11.27 -8.89
CA VAL A 49 -2.55 11.49 -9.31
C VAL A 49 -2.47 12.32 -10.59
N LYS A 50 -3.33 12.05 -11.59
CA LYS A 50 -3.29 12.74 -12.89
C LYS A 50 -4.02 14.09 -12.90
N TYR A 51 -5.11 14.23 -12.15
CA TYR A 51 -6.00 15.39 -12.24
C TYR A 51 -6.37 15.99 -10.87
N PRO A 52 -5.39 16.32 -9.99
CA PRO A 52 -5.67 16.79 -8.64
C PRO A 52 -6.50 18.09 -8.61
N GLU A 53 -6.22 19.04 -9.50
CA GLU A 53 -6.97 20.31 -9.59
C GLU A 53 -8.43 20.14 -9.97
N GLN A 54 -8.75 19.13 -10.80
CA GLN A 54 -10.13 18.86 -11.23
C GLN A 54 -10.94 18.25 -10.09
N LEU A 55 -10.34 17.36 -9.30
CA LEU A 55 -11.00 16.80 -8.12
C LEU A 55 -11.26 17.87 -7.05
N GLN A 56 -10.30 18.77 -6.81
CA GLN A 56 -10.49 19.89 -5.89
C GLN A 56 -11.62 20.82 -6.34
N LYS A 57 -11.71 21.14 -7.63
CA LYS A 57 -12.80 21.97 -8.18
C LYS A 57 -14.18 21.31 -8.06
N LEU A 58 -14.23 19.97 -8.12
CA LEU A 58 -15.46 19.20 -7.95
C LEU A 58 -15.83 18.99 -6.47
N GLY A 59 -14.98 19.41 -5.53
CA GLY A 59 -15.19 19.19 -4.10
C GLY A 59 -15.17 17.70 -3.71
N LEU A 60 -14.59 16.85 -4.55
CA LEU A 60 -14.50 15.42 -4.30
C LEU A 60 -13.27 15.14 -3.44
N SER A 61 -13.48 14.57 -2.25
CA SER A 61 -12.40 14.01 -1.44
C SER A 61 -11.83 12.78 -2.14
N THR A 62 -10.52 12.72 -2.29
CA THR A 62 -9.84 11.53 -2.83
C THR A 62 -9.96 10.39 -1.84
N PRO A 63 -10.39 9.18 -2.26
CA PRO A 63 -10.42 8.05 -1.34
C PRO A 63 -8.99 7.74 -0.87
N SER A 64 -8.74 7.90 0.44
CA SER A 64 -7.42 7.72 1.06
C SER A 64 -6.98 6.25 1.10
N GLY A 65 -7.93 5.30 0.96
CA GLY A 65 -7.70 3.87 1.08
C GLY A 65 -8.59 3.02 0.18
N VAL A 66 -8.06 1.91 -0.33
CA VAL A 66 -8.83 0.87 -1.02
C VAL A 66 -8.50 -0.50 -0.44
N LEU A 67 -9.53 -1.28 -0.09
CA LEU A 67 -9.40 -2.65 0.39
C LEU A 67 -9.81 -3.65 -0.71
N LEU A 68 -8.86 -4.48 -1.12
CA LEU A 68 -9.03 -5.57 -2.07
C LEU A 68 -9.36 -6.86 -1.33
N CYS A 69 -10.62 -7.29 -1.46
CA CYS A 69 -11.12 -8.53 -0.87
C CYS A 69 -11.34 -9.59 -1.95
N GLY A 70 -11.00 -10.84 -1.65
CA GLY A 70 -11.36 -11.97 -2.50
C GLY A 70 -10.62 -13.24 -2.11
N PRO A 71 -10.90 -14.38 -2.76
CA PRO A 71 -10.19 -15.62 -2.48
C PRO A 71 -8.69 -15.52 -2.84
N PRO A 72 -7.84 -16.35 -2.22
CA PRO A 72 -6.42 -16.42 -2.57
C PRO A 72 -6.25 -16.86 -4.04
N GLY A 73 -5.22 -16.33 -4.70
CA GLY A 73 -4.93 -16.68 -6.10
C GLY A 73 -5.63 -15.79 -7.16
N CYS A 74 -6.46 -14.81 -6.77
CA CYS A 74 -7.08 -13.86 -7.71
C CYS A 74 -6.18 -12.71 -8.17
N GLY A 75 -4.86 -12.77 -7.92
CA GLY A 75 -3.93 -11.75 -8.40
C GLY A 75 -4.04 -10.38 -7.74
N LYS A 76 -4.60 -10.25 -6.53
CA LYS A 76 -4.73 -8.97 -5.79
C LYS A 76 -3.41 -8.19 -5.70
N THR A 77 -2.33 -8.88 -5.35
CA THR A 77 -0.96 -8.32 -5.28
C THR A 77 -0.45 -7.89 -6.66
N LEU A 78 -0.76 -8.62 -7.72
CA LEU A 78 -0.37 -8.26 -9.10
C LEU A 78 -1.14 -7.03 -9.57
N LEU A 79 -2.42 -6.97 -9.25
CA LEU A 79 -3.30 -5.87 -9.62
C LEU A 79 -2.88 -4.57 -8.92
N ALA A 80 -2.50 -4.61 -7.64
CA ALA A 80 -1.97 -3.42 -6.95
C ALA A 80 -0.67 -2.90 -7.59
N LYS A 81 0.23 -3.82 -8.00
CA LYS A 81 1.45 -3.47 -8.72
C LYS A 81 1.17 -2.86 -10.09
N ALA A 82 0.22 -3.42 -10.85
CA ALA A 82 -0.17 -2.90 -12.16
C ALA A 82 -0.77 -1.48 -12.07
N VAL A 83 -1.62 -1.22 -11.07
CA VAL A 83 -2.18 0.12 -10.80
C VAL A 83 -1.07 1.12 -10.50
N ALA A 84 -0.12 0.75 -9.62
CA ALA A 84 0.98 1.63 -9.25
C ALA A 84 1.92 1.92 -10.42
N ASN A 85 2.16 0.94 -11.30
CA ASN A 85 2.96 1.10 -12.52
C ASN A 85 2.27 2.06 -13.51
N GLU A 86 0.97 1.86 -13.78
CA GLU A 86 0.21 2.73 -14.69
C GLU A 86 0.07 4.16 -14.17
N ALA A 87 0.00 4.33 -12.84
CA ALA A 87 0.00 5.64 -12.20
C ALA A 87 1.39 6.29 -12.17
N GLY A 88 2.47 5.52 -12.40
CA GLY A 88 3.85 6.03 -12.36
C GLY A 88 4.27 6.52 -10.98
N VAL A 89 3.70 5.93 -9.92
CA VAL A 89 3.91 6.34 -8.52
C VAL A 89 4.85 5.39 -7.79
N ASN A 90 5.46 5.86 -6.71
CA ASN A 90 6.29 5.00 -5.87
C ASN A 90 5.42 3.90 -5.23
N PHE A 91 5.91 2.66 -5.20
CA PHE A 91 5.19 1.54 -4.60
C PHE A 91 5.95 0.98 -3.41
N ILE A 92 5.27 0.96 -2.27
CA ILE A 92 5.74 0.45 -1.00
C ILE A 92 4.95 -0.82 -0.67
N SER A 93 5.58 -1.99 -0.71
CA SER A 93 4.92 -3.25 -0.34
C SER A 93 5.27 -3.61 1.09
N VAL A 94 4.27 -3.89 1.91
CA VAL A 94 4.42 -4.35 3.29
C VAL A 94 3.58 -5.59 3.48
N LYS A 95 4.17 -6.68 3.96
CA LYS A 95 3.40 -7.89 4.32
C LYS A 95 3.01 -7.85 5.78
N GLY A 96 1.78 -8.27 6.11
CA GLY A 96 1.28 -8.32 7.48
C GLY A 96 2.24 -8.99 8.48
N PRO A 97 2.74 -10.22 8.20
CA PRO A 97 3.69 -10.90 9.08
C PRO A 97 5.04 -10.18 9.26
N GLU A 98 5.49 -9.41 8.26
CA GLU A 98 6.75 -8.66 8.36
C GLU A 98 6.67 -7.55 9.42
N LEU A 99 5.50 -6.95 9.62
CA LEU A 99 5.27 -5.97 10.68
C LEU A 99 5.20 -6.61 12.07
N LEU A 100 4.72 -7.85 12.18
CA LEU A 100 4.56 -8.56 13.46
C LEU A 100 5.85 -9.25 13.94
N ASN A 101 6.73 -9.67 13.02
CA ASN A 101 7.97 -10.38 13.35
C ASN A 101 9.12 -9.47 13.83
N MET A 102 9.02 -8.15 13.62
CA MET A 102 9.91 -7.22 14.31
C MET A 102 9.55 -7.21 15.80
N TYR A 103 10.52 -7.12 16.70
CA TYR A 103 10.24 -7.06 18.14
C TYR A 103 9.12 -6.04 18.43
N VAL A 104 8.18 -6.32 19.34
CA VAL A 104 6.92 -5.56 19.51
C VAL A 104 7.11 -4.02 19.61
N GLY A 105 8.25 -3.53 20.13
CA GLY A 105 8.59 -2.10 20.15
C GLY A 105 9.27 -1.55 18.89
N GLU A 106 9.88 -2.39 18.07
CA GLU A 106 10.40 -2.05 16.74
C GLU A 106 9.29 -2.00 15.68
N SER A 107 8.25 -2.84 15.79
CA SER A 107 7.10 -2.86 14.87
C SER A 107 6.39 -1.50 14.78
N GLU A 108 6.11 -0.85 15.90
CA GLU A 108 5.47 0.48 15.92
C GLU A 108 6.34 1.54 15.23
N ARG A 109 7.65 1.50 15.48
CA ARG A 109 8.62 2.41 14.84
C ARG A 109 8.74 2.13 13.34
N ALA A 110 8.63 0.87 12.93
CA ALA A 110 8.65 0.46 11.54
C ALA A 110 7.43 0.99 10.79
N VAL A 111 6.22 0.88 11.36
CA VAL A 111 4.99 1.45 10.79
C VAL A 111 5.13 2.97 10.61
N ARG A 112 5.51 3.70 11.67
CA ARG A 112 5.71 5.16 11.58
C ARG A 112 6.79 5.53 10.55
N THR A 113 7.88 4.77 10.47
CA THR A 113 8.95 5.01 9.50
C THR A 113 8.48 4.74 8.07
N CYS A 114 7.67 3.70 7.86
CA CYS A 114 7.05 3.38 6.58
C CYS A 114 6.17 4.52 6.08
N PHE A 115 5.22 4.98 6.90
CA PHE A 115 4.35 6.11 6.56
C PHE A 115 5.13 7.41 6.35
N ARG A 116 6.14 7.69 7.18
CA ARG A 116 7.04 8.84 6.98
C ARG A 116 7.80 8.76 5.65
N ARG A 117 8.27 7.58 5.25
CA ARG A 117 8.94 7.38 3.95
C ARG A 117 7.96 7.57 2.80
N ALA A 118 6.76 7.00 2.89
CA ALA A 118 5.72 7.18 1.89
C ALA A 118 5.38 8.67 1.68
N ARG A 119 5.24 9.43 2.79
CA ARG A 119 5.03 10.88 2.75
C ARG A 119 6.19 11.63 2.08
N ASN A 120 7.44 11.26 2.38
CA ASN A 120 8.62 11.86 1.75
C ASN A 120 8.79 11.47 0.27
N SER A 121 8.12 10.41 -0.17
CA SER A 121 8.16 9.87 -1.53
C SER A 121 6.83 10.08 -2.28
N ALA A 122 5.99 11.02 -1.84
CA ALA A 122 4.74 11.34 -2.53
C ALA A 122 5.01 11.85 -3.96
N PRO A 123 4.22 11.42 -4.98
CA PRO A 123 3.09 10.51 -4.90
C PRO A 123 3.50 9.04 -4.69
N CYS A 124 2.88 8.38 -3.70
CA CYS A 124 3.26 7.03 -3.27
C CYS A 124 2.03 6.19 -2.94
N VAL A 125 2.08 4.89 -3.29
CA VAL A 125 1.11 3.88 -2.91
C VAL A 125 1.74 2.94 -1.88
N ILE A 126 1.09 2.78 -0.73
CA ILE A 126 1.44 1.79 0.28
C ILE A 126 0.51 0.59 0.11
N PHE A 127 1.04 -0.57 -0.18
CA PHE A 127 0.30 -1.82 -0.33
C PHE A 127 0.54 -2.75 0.87
N PHE A 128 -0.52 -3.03 1.62
CA PHE A 128 -0.52 -4.00 2.71
C PHE A 128 -1.06 -5.34 2.20
N ASP A 129 -0.20 -6.35 2.11
CA ASP A 129 -0.60 -7.72 1.80
C ASP A 129 -0.88 -8.51 3.09
N GLU A 130 -1.76 -9.49 3.02
CA GLU A 130 -2.20 -10.30 4.18
C GLU A 130 -2.66 -9.43 5.36
N PHE A 131 -3.51 -8.44 5.08
CA PHE A 131 -4.03 -7.54 6.11
C PHE A 131 -4.80 -8.28 7.22
N ASP A 132 -5.36 -9.45 6.91
CA ASP A 132 -5.99 -10.36 7.87
C ASP A 132 -5.02 -10.93 8.91
N ALA A 133 -3.71 -11.01 8.62
CA ALA A 133 -2.70 -11.41 9.59
C ALA A 133 -2.49 -10.33 10.67
N LEU A 134 -2.69 -9.06 10.34
CA LEU A 134 -2.59 -7.94 11.27
C LEU A 134 -3.83 -7.80 12.16
N CYS A 135 -5.01 -8.11 11.61
CA CYS A 135 -6.31 -7.92 12.28
C CYS A 135 -7.03 -9.26 12.55
N PRO A 136 -6.52 -10.14 13.44
CA PRO A 136 -7.29 -11.31 13.83
C PRO A 136 -8.52 -10.88 14.65
N ARG A 137 -9.68 -11.53 14.41
CA ARG A 137 -10.89 -11.38 15.24
C ARG A 137 -10.50 -11.46 16.72
N ARG A 138 -11.09 -10.59 17.54
CA ARG A 138 -10.90 -10.47 19.01
C ARG A 138 -11.36 -11.73 19.79
N SER A 139 -10.96 -12.93 19.39
CA SER A 139 -11.22 -14.17 20.10
C SER A 139 -10.02 -14.49 20.99
N SER A 140 -10.17 -14.12 22.26
CA SER A 140 -9.60 -14.74 23.46
C SER A 140 -8.08 -14.91 23.54
N HIS A 141 -7.48 -14.10 24.44
CA HIS A 141 -6.23 -14.35 25.16
C HIS A 141 -4.97 -14.66 24.32
N ASP A 142 -4.27 -13.63 23.80
CA ASP A 142 -2.79 -13.46 23.98
C ASP A 142 -2.13 -12.37 23.10
N ASN A 143 -2.80 -11.78 22.11
CA ASN A 143 -2.12 -10.88 21.16
C ASN A 143 -2.14 -9.37 21.54
N ASN A 144 -1.65 -9.03 22.73
CA ASN A 144 -1.55 -7.63 23.17
C ASN A 144 -0.56 -6.81 22.30
N GLY A 145 0.41 -7.46 21.65
CA GLY A 145 1.37 -6.83 20.74
C GLY A 145 0.77 -6.47 19.37
N ALA A 146 0.03 -7.39 18.74
CA ALA A 146 -0.58 -7.15 17.43
C ALA A 146 -1.64 -6.04 17.48
N ALA A 147 -2.46 -6.01 18.54
CA ALA A 147 -3.47 -4.96 18.72
C ALA A 147 -2.86 -3.55 18.83
N ARG A 148 -1.68 -3.40 19.45
CA ARG A 148 -0.98 -2.10 19.52
C ARG A 148 -0.46 -1.65 18.16
N VAL A 149 0.09 -2.57 17.37
CA VAL A 149 0.56 -2.28 16.01
C VAL A 149 -0.60 -1.86 15.10
N VAL A 150 -1.76 -2.52 15.21
CA VAL A 150 -2.98 -2.14 14.47
C VAL A 150 -3.45 -0.75 14.86
N ASN A 151 -3.54 -0.44 16.16
CA ASN A 151 -3.94 0.90 16.61
C ASN A 151 -2.96 1.98 16.12
N GLN A 152 -1.66 1.69 16.10
CA GLN A 152 -0.66 2.60 15.55
C GLN A 152 -0.84 2.79 14.03
N LEU A 153 -1.16 1.73 13.29
CA LEU A 153 -1.42 1.79 11.86
C LEU A 153 -2.68 2.63 11.56
N LEU A 154 -3.77 2.43 12.30
CA LEU A 154 -4.98 3.25 12.19
C LEU A 154 -4.69 4.73 12.50
N THR A 155 -3.93 5.01 13.56
CA THR A 155 -3.52 6.38 13.91
C THR A 155 -2.71 7.04 12.79
N GLU A 156 -1.80 6.30 12.14
CA GLU A 156 -1.03 6.83 11.02
C GLU A 156 -1.86 6.99 9.75
N MET A 157 -2.88 6.14 9.54
CA MET A 157 -3.86 6.25 8.44
C MET A 157 -4.77 7.47 8.61
N ASP A 158 -5.29 7.72 9.81
CA ASP A 158 -6.08 8.92 10.11
C ASP A 158 -5.24 10.20 9.89
N GLY A 159 -3.94 10.14 10.22
CA GLY A 159 -3.00 11.23 9.98
C GLY A 159 -2.63 11.47 8.50
N ILE A 160 -3.10 10.65 7.55
CA ILE A 160 -2.88 10.87 6.11
C ILE A 160 -3.93 11.80 5.50
N GLU A 161 -5.12 11.90 6.09
CA GLU A 161 -6.22 12.72 5.53
C GLU A 161 -5.85 14.19 5.30
N ASP A 162 -4.87 14.71 6.06
CA ASP A 162 -4.42 16.10 5.97
C ASP A 162 -3.38 16.39 4.87
N ARG A 163 -2.77 15.39 4.19
CA ARG A 163 -1.65 15.65 3.24
C ARG A 163 -1.62 14.81 1.96
N GLU A 164 -1.29 15.55 0.90
CA GLU A 164 -1.34 15.27 -0.54
C GLU A 164 -0.52 14.04 -1.01
N GLY A 165 -1.20 13.06 -1.60
CA GLY A 165 -0.59 12.13 -2.56
C GLY A 165 -0.08 10.79 -2.02
N VAL A 166 -0.45 10.40 -0.79
CA VAL A 166 -0.22 9.04 -0.29
C VAL A 166 -1.51 8.23 -0.37
N PHE A 167 -1.48 7.11 -1.06
CA PHE A 167 -2.62 6.20 -1.22
C PHE A 167 -2.36 4.89 -0.50
N VAL A 168 -3.34 4.40 0.24
CA VAL A 168 -3.24 3.11 0.93
C VAL A 168 -4.05 2.06 0.16
N LEU A 169 -3.41 0.95 -0.17
CA LEU A 169 -4.05 -0.24 -0.72
C LEU A 169 -3.86 -1.38 0.28
N ALA A 170 -4.91 -2.10 0.62
CA ALA A 170 -4.81 -3.29 1.46
C ALA A 170 -5.40 -4.49 0.72
N ALA A 171 -4.83 -5.67 0.92
CA ALA A 171 -5.36 -6.92 0.38
C ALA A 171 -5.63 -7.92 1.50
N THR A 172 -6.79 -8.56 1.42
CA THR A 172 -7.19 -9.62 2.34
C THR A 172 -7.71 -10.83 1.58
N ASN A 173 -7.43 -12.02 2.12
CA ASN A 173 -8.03 -13.26 1.68
C ASN A 173 -9.27 -13.64 2.51
N ARG A 174 -9.49 -12.96 3.63
CA ARG A 174 -10.53 -13.26 4.62
C ARG A 174 -11.28 -11.99 4.99
N PRO A 175 -12.21 -11.52 4.13
CA PRO A 175 -13.04 -10.36 4.46
C PRO A 175 -13.88 -10.59 5.72
N ASP A 176 -14.20 -11.85 6.05
CA ASP A 176 -15.02 -12.21 7.21
C ASP A 176 -14.34 -11.90 8.57
N ILE A 177 -13.01 -11.80 8.59
CA ILE A 177 -12.22 -11.64 9.82
C ILE A 177 -11.90 -10.18 10.13
N ILE A 178 -12.01 -9.29 9.14
CA ILE A 178 -11.70 -7.87 9.32
C ILE A 178 -12.73 -7.25 10.26
N ASP A 179 -12.24 -6.52 11.27
CA ASP A 179 -13.05 -5.78 12.23
C ASP A 179 -13.90 -4.76 11.45
N PRO A 180 -15.24 -4.71 11.62
CA PRO A 180 -16.09 -3.74 10.93
C PRO A 180 -15.80 -2.27 11.29
N ALA A 181 -14.90 -2.01 12.23
CA ALA A 181 -14.35 -0.68 12.52
C ALA A 181 -13.25 -0.21 11.54
N VAL A 182 -12.80 -1.05 10.60
CA VAL A 182 -11.80 -0.75 9.55
C VAL A 182 -12.48 -0.57 8.20
#